data_AF-A0A849DMN5-F1
#
_entry.id   AF-A0A849DMN5-F1
#
_cell.length_a   1.000
_cell.length_b   1.000
_cell.length_c   1.000
_cell.angle_alpha   90.00
_cell.angle_beta   90.00
_cell.angle_gamma   90.00
#
_symmetry.space_group_name_H-M   'P 1'
#
loop_
_entity.id
_entity.type
_entity.pdbx_description
1 polymer ?
#
loop_
_entity_poly.entity_id
_entity_poly.type
_entity_poly.pdbx_seq_one_letter_code
_entity_poly.pdbx_strand_id
1 'polypeptide(L)' 'MAALNERWHKATRSGSNGQCVEARYLDGTVEIRNSSNPQAGSVRFSRLEWETFIAAVHEDGEFRLP' A
#
# COMPACT_ATOMS: atom_id res chain seq x y z
N MET A 1 11.71 2.47 5.31
CA MET A 1 10.56 2.99 4.52
C MET A 1 10.02 4.20 5.27
N ALA A 2 9.67 5.29 4.59
CA ALA A 2 9.05 6.42 5.29
C ALA A 2 7.73 5.96 5.92
N ALA A 3 7.48 6.31 7.17
CA ALA A 3 6.21 6.02 7.81
C ALA A 3 5.07 6.71 7.03
N LEU A 4 4.03 5.95 6.69
CA LEU A 4 2.84 6.52 6.07
C LEU A 4 2.22 7.55 7.02
N ASN A 5 1.69 8.62 6.45
CA ASN A 5 0.90 9.63 7.15
C ASN A 5 -0.40 9.88 6.37
N GLU A 6 -1.16 10.90 6.74
CA GLU A 6 -2.47 11.20 6.14
C GLU A 6 -2.42 11.61 4.66
N ARG A 7 -1.23 11.95 4.14
CA ARG A 7 -1.02 12.26 2.73
C ARG A 7 -0.77 10.99 1.93
N TRP A 8 -1.21 10.98 0.69
CA TRP A 8 -0.90 9.91 -0.26
C TRP A 8 0.59 9.88 -0.58
N HIS A 9 1.24 8.74 -0.30
CA HIS A 9 2.61 8.44 -0.65
C HIS A 9 2.62 7.51 -1.85
N LYS A 10 3.19 7.98 -2.97
CA LYS A 10 3.39 7.16 -4.16
C LYS A 10 4.56 6.22 -3.95
N ALA A 11 4.38 4.94 -4.27
CA ALA A 11 5.45 3.95 -4.16
C ALA A 11 6.62 4.34 -5.07
N THR A 12 7.86 4.28 -4.55
CA THR A 12 9.07 4.68 -5.29
C THR A 12 9.40 3.80 -6.49
N ARG A 13 8.83 2.59 -6.54
CA ARG A 13 8.94 1.66 -7.68
C ARG A 13 7.89 1.91 -8.78
N SER A 14 7.07 2.94 -8.62
CA SER A 14 6.11 3.37 -9.65
C SER A 14 6.87 4.04 -10.80
N GLY A 15 7.07 3.32 -11.92
CA GLY A 15 7.74 3.84 -13.11
C GLY A 15 6.86 4.75 -13.98
N SER A 16 7.41 5.23 -15.10
CA SER A 16 6.72 6.12 -16.07
C SER A 16 5.53 5.48 -16.79
N ASN A 17 5.36 4.16 -16.69
CA ASN A 17 4.46 3.38 -17.54
C ASN A 17 3.09 3.09 -16.88
N GLY A 18 2.65 3.94 -15.95
CA GLY A 18 1.24 4.00 -15.52
C GLY A 18 0.78 2.97 -14.48
N GLN A 19 1.69 2.17 -13.91
CA GLN A 19 1.38 1.21 -12.85
C GLN A 19 1.87 1.75 -11.50
N CYS A 20 1.08 2.64 -10.92
CA CYS A 20 1.48 3.40 -9.74
C CYS A 20 0.51 3.10 -8.59
N VAL A 21 1.07 2.74 -7.43
CA VAL A 21 0.32 2.52 -6.19
C VAL A 21 0.59 3.69 -5.25
N GLU A 22 -0.46 4.21 -4.64
CA GLU A 22 -0.39 5.19 -3.55
C GLU A 22 -0.96 4.59 -2.27
N ALA A 23 -0.31 4.88 -1.14
CA ALA A 23 -0.79 4.47 0.18
C ALA A 23 -0.78 5.65 1.16
N ARG A 24 -1.67 5.63 2.15
CA ARG A 24 -1.68 6.59 3.27
C ARG A 24 -2.16 5.92 4.55
N TYR A 25 -1.84 6.53 5.69
CA TYR A 25 -2.41 6.18 6.99
C TYR A 25 -3.41 7.25 7.38
N LEU A 26 -4.69 6.89 7.51
CA LEU A 26 -5.77 7.81 7.87
C LEU A 26 -6.73 7.11 8.83
N ASP A 27 -7.11 7.79 9.90
CA ASP A 27 -8.13 7.32 10.87
C ASP A 27 -7.90 5.90 11.40
N GLY A 28 -6.64 5.54 11.67
CA GLY A 28 -6.30 4.21 12.20
C GLY A 28 -6.17 3.10 11.14
N THR A 29 -6.37 3.43 9.87
CA THR A 29 -6.36 2.49 8.75
C THR A 29 -5.28 2.82 7.73
N VAL A 30 -4.86 1.82 6.97
CA VAL A 30 -4.03 2.00 5.78
C VAL A 30 -4.93 1.93 4.56
N GLU A 31 -4.95 3.01 3.78
CA GLU A 31 -5.66 3.06 2.51
C GLU A 31 -4.68 2.88 1.36
N ILE A 32 -5.07 2.09 0.35
CA ILE A 32 -4.29 1.83 -0.86
C ILE A 32 -5.17 2.09 -2.08
N ARG A 33 -4.63 2.77 -3.08
CA ARG A 33 -5.34 3.02 -4.34
C ARG A 33 -4.41 2.99 -5.55
N ASN A 34 -5.02 2.89 -6.72
CA ASN A 34 -4.35 3.10 -7.99
C ASN A 34 -4.10 4.61 -8.20
N SER A 35 -2.84 5.03 -8.38
CA SER A 35 -2.52 6.44 -8.60
C SER A 35 -3.01 6.98 -9.95
N SER A 36 -3.17 6.12 -10.97
CA SER A 36 -3.68 6.54 -12.29
C SER A 36 -5.20 6.57 -12.37
N ASN A 37 -5.90 5.98 -11.39
CA ASN A 37 -7.35 6.10 -11.26
C ASN A 37 -7.81 6.27 -9.80
N PRO A 38 -7.53 7.42 -9.16
CA PRO A 38 -7.87 7.64 -7.75
C PRO A 38 -9.38 7.64 -7.45
N GLN A 39 -10.21 7.93 -8.45
CA GLN A 39 -11.67 8.01 -8.32
C GLN A 39 -12.34 6.64 -8.35
N ALA A 40 -11.62 5.59 -8.78
CA ALA A 40 -12.11 4.21 -8.68
C ALA A 40 -12.22 3.71 -7.22
N GLY A 41 -11.67 4.47 -6.26
CA GLY A 41 -11.74 4.18 -4.84
C GLY A 41 -10.42 3.63 -4.28
N SER A 42 -10.50 3.20 -3.02
CA SER A 42 -9.37 2.69 -2.24
C SER A 42 -9.79 1.46 -1.47
N VAL A 43 -8.88 0.51 -1.31
CA VAL A 43 -9.00 -0.58 -0.33
C VAL A 43 -8.46 -0.10 1.02
N ARG A 44 -9.06 -0.59 2.11
CA ARG A 44 -8.71 -0.21 3.48
C ARG A 44 -8.34 -1.43 4.29
N PHE A 45 -7.29 -1.30 5.08
CA PHE A 45 -6.83 -2.31 6.02
C PHE A 45 -6.70 -1.70 7.41
N SER A 46 -7.00 -2.46 8.45
CA SER A 46 -6.59 -2.11 9.80
C SER A 46 -5.07 -2.06 9.90
N ARG A 47 -4.55 -1.36 10.92
CA ARG A 47 -3.13 -1.36 11.25
C ARG A 47 -2.57 -2.78 11.40
N LEU A 48 -3.29 -3.66 12.10
CA LEU A 48 -2.84 -5.02 12.37
C LEU A 48 -2.74 -5.86 11.10
N GLU A 49 -3.75 -5.80 10.22
CA GLU A 49 -3.73 -6.50 8.93
C GLU A 49 -2.56 -6.02 8.06
N TRP A 50 -2.30 -4.71 8.04
CA TRP A 50 -1.19 -4.15 7.28
C TRP A 50 0.17 -4.59 7.83
N GLU A 51 0.38 -4.54 9.14
CA GLU A 51 1.62 -4.98 9.79
C GLU A 51 1.86 -6.48 9.57
N THR A 52 0.80 -7.29 9.68
CA THR A 52 0.84 -8.73 9.40
C THR A 52 1.21 -9.01 7.94
N PHE A 53 0.59 -8.31 7.00
CA PHE A 53 0.89 -8.43 5.57
C PHE A 53 2.36 -8.11 5.27
N ILE A 54 2.87 -6.99 5.78
CA ILE A 54 4.26 -6.58 5.56
C ILE A 54 5.24 -7.59 6.16
N ALA A 55 4.97 -8.09 7.37
CA ALA A 55 5.79 -9.14 7.99
C ALA A 55 5.83 -10.39 7.11
N ALA A 56 4.67 -10.89 6.66
CA ALA A 56 4.57 -12.06 5.79
C ALA A 56 5.24 -11.87 4.41
N VAL A 57 5.27 -10.65 3.86
CA VAL A 57 6.03 -10.33 2.64
C VAL A 57 7.55 -10.36 2.88
N HIS A 58 8.02 -9.89 4.04
CA HIS A 58 9.45 -9.84 4.38
C HIS A 58 10.03 -11.18 4.85
N GLU A 59 9.23 -12.02 5.50
CA GLU A 59 9.64 -13.34 6.03
C GLU A 59 9.64 -14.46 4.96
N ASP A 60 9.68 -14.07 3.68
CA ASP A 60 10.23 -14.89 2.60
C ASP A 60 9.35 -16.02 2.00
N GLY A 61 8.02 -16.02 2.14
CA GLY A 61 7.25 -17.17 1.60
C GLY A 61 5.77 -17.01 1.28
N GLU A 62 4.93 -16.49 2.19
CA GLU A 62 3.47 -16.65 2.06
C GLU A 62 2.93 -16.03 0.76
N PHE A 63 3.47 -14.87 0.38
CA PHE A 63 3.08 -14.17 -0.83
C PHE A 63 4.03 -14.41 -2.02
N ARG A 64 4.97 -15.38 -1.92
CA ARG A 64 5.69 -15.93 -3.09
C ARG A 64 4.91 -17.10 -3.67
N LEU A 65 3.64 -16.88 -3.97
CA LEU A 65 2.85 -17.84 -4.74
C LEU A 65 3.46 -17.97 -6.16
N PRO A 66 3.44 -19.18 -6.76
CA PRO A 66 4.06 -19.44 -8.07
C PRO A 66 3.48 -18.57 -9.20
#